data_AF-A0A0F5MXV5-F1
#
_entry.id   AF-A0A0F5MXV5-F1
#
_cell.length_a   1.000
_cell.length_b   1.000
_cell.length_c   1.000
_cell.angle_alpha   90.00
_cell.angle_beta   90.00
_cell.angle_gamma   90.00
#
_symmetry.space_group_name_H-M   'P 1'
#
loop_
_entity.id
_entity.type
_entity.pdbx_description
1 polymer ?
#
loop_
_entity_poly.entity_id
_entity_poly.type
_entity_poly.pdbx_seq_one_letter_code
_entity_poly.pdbx_strand_id
1 'polypeptide(L)' 'MSANTNEYRRKEANMQTRESVRQLVPIENAQKELGGIGRTTLYRLVKEGHLTRANIGRRSFITGESLAAYVSSITEDQ' A
#
# COMPACT_ATOMS: atom_id res chain seq x y z
N MET A 1 30.56 26.26 -22.18
CA MET A 1 29.20 25.78 -21.85
C MET A 1 29.33 24.35 -21.36
N SER A 2 29.43 24.13 -20.05
CA SER A 2 29.40 22.79 -19.46
C SER A 2 28.24 22.76 -18.49
N ALA A 3 27.19 22.01 -18.83
CA ALA A 3 26.04 21.80 -17.96
C ALA A 3 26.53 21.19 -16.63
N ASN A 4 26.06 21.76 -15.53
CA ASN A 4 26.50 21.43 -14.18
C ASN A 4 26.11 19.99 -13.84
N THR A 5 27.09 19.08 -13.83
CA THR A 5 26.96 17.64 -13.51
C THR A 5 26.22 17.37 -12.19
N ASN A 6 26.19 18.35 -11.28
CA ASN A 6 25.51 18.25 -9.98
C ASN A 6 23.97 18.27 -10.10
N GLU A 7 23.42 18.88 -11.15
CA GLU A 7 21.97 19.01 -11.32
C GLU A 7 21.32 17.69 -11.78
N TYR A 8 22.06 16.86 -12.53
CA TYR A 8 21.60 15.54 -12.95
C TYR A 8 21.50 14.54 -11.78
N ARG A 9 22.49 14.51 -10.87
CA ARG A 9 22.43 13.63 -9.66
C ARG A 9 21.27 13.95 -8.74
N ARG A 10 20.90 15.23 -8.61
CA ARG A 10 19.77 15.67 -7.79
C ARG A 10 18.42 15.27 -8.39
N LYS A 11 18.35 15.13 -9.72
CA LYS A 11 17.16 14.61 -10.43
C LYS A 11 17.04 13.09 -10.31
N GLU A 12 18.15 12.35 -10.34
CA GLU A 12 18.13 10.88 -10.24
C GLU A 12 17.76 10.38 -8.83
N ALA A 13 18.16 11.08 -7.76
CA ALA A 13 17.72 10.77 -6.41
C ALA A 13 16.19 10.90 -6.22
N ASN A 14 15.54 11.80 -6.98
CA ASN A 14 14.08 11.92 -7.01
C ASN A 14 13.41 10.96 -8.02
N MET A 15 14.20 10.29 -8.87
CA MET A 15 13.79 9.26 -9.83
C MET A 15 13.91 7.84 -9.22
N GLN A 16 14.33 7.76 -7.96
CA GLN A 16 14.30 6.54 -7.17
C GLN A 16 12.83 6.18 -6.88
N THR A 17 12.30 5.26 -7.68
CA THR A 17 11.21 4.37 -7.25
C THR A 17 9.90 5.09 -6.90
N ARG A 18 9.14 5.51 -7.91
CA ARG A 18 7.68 5.42 -7.77
C ARG A 18 7.33 3.94 -7.70
N GLU A 19 7.48 3.38 -6.50
CA GLU A 19 7.00 2.05 -6.15
C GLU A 19 5.56 2.00 -6.64
N SER A 20 5.27 1.06 -7.54
CA SER A 20 3.93 0.92 -8.09
C SER A 20 3.06 0.32 -6.98
N VAL A 21 2.65 1.16 -6.04
CA VAL A 21 1.72 0.81 -4.97
C VAL A 21 0.48 0.28 -5.66
N ARG A 22 0.20 -1.01 -5.51
CA ARG A 22 -1.02 -1.62 -6.04
C ARG A 22 -2.20 -0.82 -5.51
N GLN A 23 -2.86 -0.09 -6.40
CA GLN A 23 -3.95 0.81 -6.00
C GLN A 23 -5.11 0.01 -5.39
N LEU A 24 -5.35 -1.20 -5.92
CA LEU A 24 -6.42 -2.10 -5.48
C LEU A 24 -5.88 -3.52 -5.30
N VAL A 25 -6.03 -4.02 -4.09
CA VAL A 25 -5.57 -5.36 -3.67
C VAL A 25 -6.81 -6.26 -3.51
N PRO A 26 -6.92 -7.38 -4.25
CA PRO A 26 -7.99 -8.35 -4.04
C PRO A 26 -8.02 -8.87 -2.59
N ILE A 27 -9.20 -9.20 -2.07
CA ILE A 27 -9.39 -9.68 -0.69
C ILE A 27 -8.41 -10.80 -0.32
N GLU A 28 -8.25 -11.80 -1.18
CA GLU A 28 -7.34 -12.94 -0.93
C GLU A 28 -5.87 -12.53 -0.84
N ASN A 29 -5.46 -11.53 -1.62
CA ASN A 29 -4.10 -11.01 -1.56
C ASN A 29 -3.89 -10.17 -0.30
N ALA A 30 -4.87 -9.34 0.08
CA ALA A 30 -4.80 -8.58 1.32
C ALA A 30 -4.71 -9.52 2.55
N GLN A 31 -5.41 -10.65 2.55
CA GLN A 31 -5.26 -11.67 3.58
C GLN A 31 -3.82 -12.20 3.66
N LYS A 32 -3.21 -12.55 2.51
CA LYS A 32 -1.84 -13.06 2.44
C LYS A 32 -0.82 -12.03 2.90
N GLU A 33 -0.98 -10.77 2.48
CA GLU A 33 -0.08 -9.67 2.86
C GLU A 33 -0.12 -9.40 4.37
N LEU A 34 -1.28 -9.60 5.02
CA LEU A 34 -1.44 -9.49 6.47
C LEU A 34 -1.09 -10.79 7.23
N GLY A 35 -0.28 -11.67 6.64
CA GLY A 35 0.15 -12.92 7.29
C GLY A 35 -0.87 -14.06 7.24
N GLY A 36 -1.79 -14.05 6.27
CA GLY A 36 -2.74 -15.13 6.04
C GLY A 36 -4.00 -15.08 6.92
N ILE A 37 -4.39 -13.91 7.42
CA ILE A 37 -5.57 -13.77 8.30
C ILE A 37 -6.88 -14.24 7.64
N GLY A 38 -7.84 -14.67 8.46
CA GLY A 38 -9.17 -15.03 7.98
C GLY A 38 -9.98 -13.83 7.46
N ARG A 39 -10.96 -14.10 6.57
CA ARG A 39 -11.87 -13.08 6.01
C ARG A 39 -12.63 -12.31 7.08
N THR A 40 -13.05 -12.98 8.15
CA THR A 40 -13.77 -12.35 9.26
C THR A 40 -12.91 -11.27 9.93
N THR A 41 -11.62 -11.56 10.16
CA THR A 41 -10.67 -10.59 10.71
C THR A 41 -10.44 -9.43 9.75
N LEU A 42 -10.23 -9.71 8.46
CA LEU A 42 -10.08 -8.65 7.46
C LEU A 42 -11.30 -7.71 7.45
N TYR A 43 -12.52 -8.25 7.44
CA TYR A 43 -13.72 -7.42 7.47
C TYR A 43 -13.94 -6.70 8.79
N ARG A 44 -13.46 -7.26 9.91
CA ARG A 44 -13.42 -6.56 11.20
C ARG A 44 -12.51 -5.33 11.12
N LEU A 45 -11.31 -5.45 10.55
CA LEU A 45 -10.40 -4.31 10.34
C LEU A 45 -11.00 -3.24 9.42
N VAL A 46 -11.74 -3.65 8.39
CA VAL A 46 -12.52 -2.72 7.55
C VAL A 46 -13.59 -2.00 8.36
N LYS A 47 -14.33 -2.72 9.21
CA LYS A 47 -15.38 -2.15 10.07
C LYS A 47 -14.81 -1.18 11.12
N GLU A 48 -13.62 -1.49 11.64
CA GLU A 48 -12.87 -0.67 12.61
C GLU A 48 -12.20 0.55 11.97
N GLY A 49 -12.19 0.64 10.63
CA GLY A 49 -11.64 1.79 9.90
C GLY A 49 -10.13 1.68 9.60
N HIS A 50 -9.49 0.57 9.97
CA HIS A 50 -8.07 0.33 9.69
C HIS A 50 -7.80 0.07 8.20
N LEU A 51 -8.74 -0.56 7.49
CA LEU A 51 -8.62 -0.87 6.06
C LEU A 51 -9.74 -0.22 5.26
N THR A 52 -9.39 0.37 4.12
CA THR A 52 -10.35 0.96 3.19
C THR A 52 -10.74 -0.04 2.12
N ARG A 53 -12.04 -0.36 2.06
CA ARG A 53 -12.62 -1.26 1.04
C ARG A 53 -13.11 -0.47 -0.17
N ALA A 54 -12.64 -0.84 -1.36
CA ALA A 54 -13.17 -0.37 -2.64
C ALA A 54 -14.04 -1.46 -3.29
N ASN A 55 -15.22 -1.09 -3.79
CA ASN A 55 -16.13 -2.01 -4.48
C ASN A 55 -16.17 -1.68 -5.98
N ILE A 56 -15.93 -2.69 -6.82
CA ILE A 56 -16.04 -2.57 -8.28
C ILE A 56 -16.97 -3.68 -8.77
N GLY A 57 -18.22 -3.30 -9.08
CA GLY A 57 -19.27 -4.25 -9.40
C GLY A 57 -19.46 -5.28 -8.28
N ARG A 58 -19.32 -6.57 -8.63
CA ARG A 58 -19.46 -7.69 -7.67
C ARG A 58 -18.17 -8.01 -6.90
N ARG A 59 -17.06 -7.35 -7.20
CA ARG A 59 -15.75 -7.64 -6.60
C ARG A 59 -15.41 -6.56 -5.56
N SER A 60 -14.89 -7.00 -4.42
CA SER A 60 -14.34 -6.12 -3.39
C SER A 60 -12.82 -6.17 -3.39
N PHE A 61 -12.21 -5.04 -3.06
CA PHE A 61 -10.78 -4.82 -2.97
C PHE A 61 -10.48 -4.04 -1.69
N ILE A 62 -9.24 -4.13 -1.22
CA ILE A 62 -8.66 -3.23 -0.22
C ILE A 62 -7.75 -2.25 -0.96
N THR A 63 -7.74 -0.97 -0.60
CA THR A 63 -6.79 -0.03 -1.20
C THR A 63 -5.38 -0.35 -0.70
N GLY A 64 -4.39 -0.35 -1.60
CA GLY A 64 -3.01 -0.64 -1.19
C GLY A 64 -2.45 0.40 -0.21
N GLU A 65 -2.91 1.64 -0.31
CA GLU A 65 -2.55 2.72 0.62
C GLU A 65 -2.97 2.38 2.06
N SER A 66 -4.24 2.03 2.29
CA SER A 66 -4.71 1.70 3.65
C SER A 66 -4.07 0.42 4.18
N LEU A 67 -3.77 -0.53 3.30
CA LEU A 67 -3.09 -1.76 3.66
C LEU A 67 -1.65 -1.50 4.12
N ALA A 68 -0.89 -0.71 3.34
CA ALA A 68 0.46 -0.31 3.68
C ALA A 68 0.49 0.51 4.97
N ALA A 69 -0.40 1.50 5.12
CA ALA A 69 -0.51 2.30 6.33
C ALA A 69 -0.80 1.46 7.58
N TYR A 70 -1.68 0.46 7.46
CA TYR A 70 -1.95 -0.44 8.57
C TYR A 70 -0.73 -1.29 8.95
N VAL A 71 -0.03 -1.86 7.97
CA VAL A 71 1.20 -2.63 8.22
C VAL A 71 2.26 -1.75 8.90
N SER A 72 2.51 -0.55 8.38
CA SER A 72 3.43 0.40 9.01
C SER A 72 3.05 0.69 10.46
N SER A 73 1.77 0.95 10.75
CA SER A 73 1.31 1.26 12.10
C SER A 73 1.57 0.15 13.13
N ILE A 74 1.51 -1.13 12.71
CA ILE A 74 1.76 -2.26 13.61
C ILE A 74 3.25 -2.64 13.69
N THR A 75 4.07 -2.21 12.74
CA THR A 75 5.52 -2.47 12.74
C THR A 75 6.36 -1.36 13.37
N GLU A 76 5.87 -0.11 13.36
CA GLU A 76 6.56 1.03 13.98
C GLU A 76 6.33 1.08 15.50
N ASP A 77 5.22 0.53 15.99
CA ASP A 77 4.91 0.36 17.42
C ASP A 77 5.60 -0.88 18.04
N GLN A 78 6.71 -1.36 17.46
CA GLN A 78 7.48 -2.52 17.94
C GLN A 78 8.95 -2.17 18.22
#